data_AF-A0A060C802-F1
#
_entry.id   AF-A0A060C802-F1
#
_cell.length_a   1.000
_cell.length_b   1.000
_cell.length_c   1.000
_cell.angle_alpha   90.00
_cell.angle_beta   90.00
_cell.angle_gamma   90.00
#
_symmetry.space_group_name_H-M   'P 1'
#
loop_
_entity.id
_entity.type
_entity.pdbx_description
1 polymer ?
#
loop_
_entity_poly.entity_id
_entity_poly.type
_entity_poly.pdbx_seq_one_letter_code
_entity_poly.pdbx_strand_id
1 'polypeptide(L)'
;KPKTDIITPAKQLIERQIGERAQSIHFEYIEPSDGKDIFEVIASDGRLTLRGSSSVAICYAFHTYMKEACKSMKTWSGEHITSMMPWPDYELYEQVSPYELRYS
;
A
#
# COMPACT_ATOMS: atom_id res chain seq x y z
N LYS A 1 21.05 11.10 5.13
CA LYS A 1 19.97 10.25 5.69
C LYS A 1 18.69 10.53 4.90
N PRO A 2 18.38 9.78 3.82
CA PRO A 2 17.22 10.06 2.97
C PRO A 2 16.09 9.00 3.06
N LYS A 3 16.20 7.99 3.93
CA LYS A 3 15.25 6.86 4.00
C LYS A 3 13.81 7.26 4.38
N THR A 4 13.62 8.37 5.09
CA THR A 4 12.31 8.85 5.57
C THR A 4 11.59 9.80 4.61
N ASP A 5 12.31 10.40 3.65
CA ASP A 5 11.76 11.39 2.71
C ASP A 5 10.73 10.77 1.75
N ILE A 6 10.87 9.50 1.41
CA ILE A 6 9.95 8.79 0.50
C ILE A 6 8.72 8.21 1.22
N ILE A 7 8.84 7.84 2.50
CA ILE A 7 7.72 7.27 3.27
C ILE A 7 6.74 8.38 3.65
N THR A 8 7.25 9.59 3.95
CA THR A 8 6.44 10.74 4.40
C THR A 8 5.29 11.10 3.43
N PRO A 9 5.52 11.34 2.13
CA PRO A 9 4.45 11.70 1.21
C PRO A 9 3.46 10.54 0.99
N ALA A 10 3.94 9.30 0.94
CA ALA A 10 3.08 8.12 0.82
C ALA A 10 2.17 7.97 2.05
N LYS A 11 2.74 8.10 3.24
CA LYS A 11 2.00 8.06 4.51
C LYS A 11 0.95 9.17 4.58
N GLN A 12 1.29 10.40 4.25
CA GLN A 12 0.34 11.53 4.26
C GLN A 12 -0.82 11.31 3.29
N LEU A 13 -0.55 10.75 2.10
CA LEU A 13 -1.59 10.44 1.13
C LEU A 13 -2.53 9.37 1.66
N ILE A 14 -2.00 8.30 2.24
CA ILE A 14 -2.79 7.21 2.82
C ILE A 14 -3.60 7.71 4.03
N GLU A 15 -2.99 8.50 4.92
CA GLU A 15 -3.67 9.12 6.06
C GLU A 15 -4.85 10.00 5.62
N ARG A 16 -4.76 10.70 4.49
CA ARG A 16 -5.90 11.44 3.93
C ARG A 16 -7.02 10.53 3.40
N GLN A 17 -6.71 9.32 2.95
CA GLN A 17 -7.69 8.39 2.39
C GLN A 17 -8.44 7.62 3.48
N ILE A 18 -7.73 7.16 4.51
CA ILE A 18 -8.29 6.28 5.56
C ILE A 18 -8.29 6.91 6.96
N GLY A 19 -7.85 8.16 7.10
CA GLY A 19 -7.79 8.88 8.36
C GLY A 19 -6.79 8.25 9.35
N GLU A 20 -7.22 8.17 10.61
CA GLU A 20 -6.45 7.59 11.72
C GLU A 20 -6.05 6.12 11.50
N ARG A 21 -6.69 5.41 10.57
CA ARG A 21 -6.34 4.02 10.23
C ARG A 21 -4.92 3.90 9.66
N ALA A 22 -4.37 4.96 9.08
CA ALA A 22 -2.98 4.97 8.61
C ALA A 22 -1.97 4.78 9.75
N GLN A 23 -2.35 5.04 11.00
CA GLN A 23 -1.52 4.75 12.17
C GLN A 23 -1.38 3.25 12.45
N SER A 24 -2.35 2.44 12.01
CA SER A 24 -2.29 0.97 12.11
C SER A 24 -1.50 0.33 10.96
N ILE A 25 -1.07 1.13 9.98
CA ILE A 25 -0.27 0.68 8.85
C ILE A 25 1.21 0.80 9.20
N HIS A 26 1.94 -0.29 9.03
CA HIS A 26 3.39 -0.29 9.15
C HIS A 26 4.03 0.02 7.80
N PHE A 27 4.93 1.00 7.77
CA PHE A 27 5.65 1.39 6.56
C PHE A 27 7.12 1.04 6.71
N GLU A 28 7.63 0.16 5.85
CA GLU A 28 9.05 -0.18 5.81
C GLU A 28 9.68 0.19 4.48
N TYR A 29 10.95 0.56 4.54
CA TYR A 29 11.75 0.76 3.35
C TYR A 29 12.48 -0.53 3.00
N ILE A 30 12.42 -0.94 1.74
CA ILE A 30 13.20 -2.05 1.20
C ILE A 30 14.08 -1.55 0.05
N GLU A 31 15.28 -2.11 -0.06
CA GLU A 31 16.23 -1.68 -1.10
C GLU A 31 15.74 -2.16 -2.48
N PRO A 32 15.71 -1.28 -3.50
CA PRO A 32 15.37 -1.69 -4.86
C PRO A 32 16.33 -2.80 -5.33
N SER A 33 15.77 -3.85 -5.93
CA SER A 33 16.56 -4.94 -6.51
C SER A 33 16.82 -4.66 -7.98
N ASP A 34 18.07 -4.80 -8.45
CA ASP A 34 18.44 -4.67 -9.87
C ASP A 34 18.06 -3.32 -10.51
N GLY A 35 18.00 -2.24 -9.74
CA GLY A 35 17.57 -0.93 -10.23
C GLY A 35 16.08 -0.85 -10.55
N LYS A 36 15.29 -1.79 -10.04
CA LYS A 36 13.82 -1.82 -10.17
C LYS A 36 13.17 -1.49 -8.84
N ASP A 37 12.04 -0.81 -8.92
CA ASP A 37 11.23 -0.58 -7.74
C ASP A 37 10.64 -1.91 -7.25
N ILE A 38 10.66 -2.13 -5.94
CA ILE A 38 10.04 -3.30 -5.33
C ILE A 38 9.07 -2.82 -4.26
N PHE A 39 7.96 -3.53 -4.13
CA PHE A 39 7.07 -3.35 -2.99
C PHE A 39 6.54 -4.68 -2.48
N GLU A 40 6.15 -4.67 -1.21
CA GLU A 40 5.56 -5.79 -0.52
C GLU A 40 4.37 -5.29 0.29
N VAL A 41 3.27 -6.03 0.26
CA VAL A 41 2.08 -5.80 1.07
C VAL A 41 1.82 -7.05 1.88
N ILE A 42 1.69 -6.88 3.19
CA ILE A 42 1.32 -7.94 4.11
C ILE A 42 0.19 -7.42 4.98
N ALA A 43 -1.02 -7.87 4.72
CA ALA A 43 -2.18 -7.70 5.58
C ALA A 43 -2.39 -9.01 6.33
N SER A 44 -2.25 -8.98 7.65
CA SER A 44 -2.52 -10.13 8.51
C SER A 44 -2.94 -9.66 9.89
N ASP A 45 -3.80 -10.42 10.58
CA ASP A 45 -4.22 -10.13 11.97
C ASP A 45 -4.84 -8.73 12.14
N GLY A 46 -5.48 -8.20 11.09
CA GLY A 46 -6.01 -6.84 11.12
C GLY A 46 -4.92 -5.77 11.23
N ARG A 47 -3.71 -6.03 10.73
CA ARG A 47 -2.64 -5.04 10.51
C ARG A 47 -2.16 -5.09 9.07
N LEU A 48 -1.88 -3.93 8.50
CA LEU A 48 -1.37 -3.80 7.13
C LEU A 48 0.07 -3.32 7.19
N THR A 49 0.97 -4.03 6.54
CA THR A 49 2.39 -3.70 6.42
C THR A 49 2.69 -3.44 4.95
N LEU A 50 3.19 -2.26 4.64
CA LEU A 50 3.57 -1.83 3.31
C LEU A 50 5.08 -1.61 3.29
N ARG A 51 5.77 -2.34 2.44
CA ARG A 51 7.19 -2.15 2.19
C ARG A 51 7.39 -1.64 0.78
N GLY A 52 8.27 -0.67 0.59
CA GLY A 52 8.61 -0.24 -0.75
C GLY A 52 9.94 0.47 -0.87
N SER A 53 10.50 0.44 -2.08
CA SER A 53 11.73 1.14 -2.45
C SER A 53 11.53 2.63 -2.74
N SER A 54 10.30 3.05 -3.00
CA SER A 54 9.95 4.45 -3.31
C SER A 54 8.54 4.79 -2.82
N SER A 55 8.25 6.09 -2.73
CA SER A 55 6.92 6.61 -2.39
C SER A 55 5.86 6.11 -3.37
N VAL A 56 6.23 6.00 -4.65
CA VAL A 56 5.38 5.48 -5.71
C VAL A 56 5.12 3.99 -5.50
N ALA A 57 6.15 3.20 -5.21
CA ALA A 57 6.01 1.78 -4.94
C ALA A 57 5.08 1.52 -3.75
N ILE A 58 5.24 2.24 -2.63
CA ILE A 58 4.37 2.14 -1.45
C ILE A 58 2.93 2.53 -1.78
N CYS A 59 2.72 3.63 -2.52
CA CYS A 59 1.38 4.06 -2.92
C CYS A 59 0.71 3.05 -3.85
N TYR A 60 1.48 2.45 -4.76
CA TYR A 60 1.00 1.42 -5.67
C TYR A 60 0.65 0.14 -4.92
N ALA A 61 1.51 -0.28 -3.98
CA ALA A 61 1.27 -1.39 -3.06
C ALA A 61 -0.07 -1.23 -2.33
N PHE A 62 -0.29 -0.05 -1.72
CA PHE A 62 -1.55 0.27 -1.06
C PHE A 62 -2.73 0.28 -2.03
N HIS A 63 -2.58 0.90 -3.20
CA HIS A 63 -3.64 0.95 -4.20
C HIS A 63 -4.01 -0.43 -4.75
N THR A 64 -3.03 -1.29 -5.02
CA THR A 64 -3.24 -2.67 -5.46
C THR A 64 -3.90 -3.49 -4.37
N TYR A 65 -3.45 -3.36 -3.12
CA TYR A 65 -4.13 -3.98 -1.98
C TYR A 65 -5.59 -3.53 -1.88
N MET A 66 -5.85 -2.23 -1.92
CA MET A 66 -7.22 -1.72 -1.92
C MET A 66 -7.99 -2.23 -3.13
N LYS A 67 -7.38 -2.34 -4.31
CA LYS A 67 -8.04 -2.85 -5.52
C LYS A 67 -8.38 -4.33 -5.39
N GLU A 68 -7.48 -5.17 -4.88
CA GLU A 68 -7.71 -6.61 -4.73
C GLU A 68 -8.67 -6.90 -3.55
N ALA A 69 -8.50 -6.22 -2.42
CA ALA A 69 -9.42 -6.27 -1.29
C ALA A 69 -10.80 -5.69 -1.63
N CYS A 70 -10.90 -4.55 -2.33
CA CYS A 70 -12.17 -3.97 -2.79
C CYS A 70 -12.77 -4.68 -4.01
N LYS A 71 -11.99 -5.36 -4.86
CA LYS A 71 -12.57 -6.23 -5.90
C LYS A 71 -13.42 -7.34 -5.26
N SER A 72 -13.00 -7.83 -4.09
CA SER A 72 -13.82 -8.72 -3.28
C SER A 72 -15.00 -8.01 -2.61
N MET A 73 -14.97 -6.67 -2.47
CA MET A 73 -15.95 -5.89 -1.72
C MET A 73 -16.50 -4.70 -2.55
N LYS A 74 -17.58 -4.96 -3.30
CA LYS A 74 -18.31 -4.04 -4.20
C LYS A 74 -18.93 -2.80 -3.52
N THR A 75 -18.26 -2.05 -2.65
CA THR A 75 -18.81 -0.78 -2.12
C THR A 75 -17.70 0.18 -1.72
N TRP A 76 -17.16 0.91 -2.69
CA TRP A 76 -16.38 2.13 -2.46
C TRP A 76 -17.35 3.31 -2.33
N SER A 77 -18.01 3.43 -1.20
CA SER A 77 -18.67 4.66 -0.78
C SER A 77 -18.10 4.95 0.59
N GLY A 78 -17.46 6.12 0.75
CA GLY A 78 -16.54 6.45 1.85
C GLY A 78 -17.04 6.18 3.28
N GLU A 79 -18.33 5.93 3.47
CA GLU A 79 -18.92 5.50 4.75
C GLU A 79 -18.55 4.06 5.17
N HIS A 80 -18.32 3.15 4.22
CA HIS A 80 -18.14 1.72 4.51
C HIS A 80 -16.69 1.28 4.73
N ILE A 81 -15.70 2.14 4.46
CA ILE A 81 -14.28 1.88 4.78
C ILE A 81 -14.15 1.60 6.28
N THR A 82 -14.89 2.33 7.11
CA THR A 82 -14.95 2.21 8.57
C THR A 82 -15.44 0.84 9.07
N SER A 83 -16.17 0.08 8.26
CA SER A 83 -16.74 -1.23 8.63
C SER A 83 -15.80 -2.42 8.31
N MET A 84 -14.69 -2.18 7.59
CA MET A 84 -13.71 -3.22 7.20
C MET A 84 -12.72 -3.54 8.34
N MET A 85 -13.23 -3.90 9.52
CA MET A 85 -12.40 -4.46 10.60
C MET A 85 -12.71 -5.94 10.78
N PRO A 86 -11.69 -6.82 10.69
CA PRO A 86 -10.26 -6.57 10.44
C PRO A 86 -9.90 -6.32 8.96
N TRP A 87 -8.67 -5.84 8.70
CA TRP A 87 -8.07 -5.86 7.36
C TRP A 87 -8.06 -7.31 6.84
N PRO A 88 -8.57 -7.60 5.64
CA PRO A 88 -8.57 -8.94 5.09
C PRO A 88 -7.13 -9.44 4.93
N ASP A 89 -6.88 -10.69 5.31
CA ASP A 89 -5.57 -11.32 5.13
C ASP A 89 -5.20 -11.34 3.64
N TYR A 90 -4.08 -10.72 3.31
CA TYR A 90 -3.61 -10.57 1.94
C TYR A 90 -2.11 -10.35 1.94
N GLU A 91 -1.40 -11.14 1.15
CA GLU A 91 0.04 -11.03 0.98
C GLU A 91 0.34 -10.87 -0.51
N LEU A 92 1.15 -9.86 -0.83
CA LEU A 92 1.57 -9.58 -2.20
C LEU A 92 2.99 -9.06 -2.18
N TYR A 93 3.86 -9.80 -2.86
CA TYR A 93 5.20 -9.35 -3.18
C TYR A 93 5.27 -9.08 -4.68
N GLU A 94 5.60 -7.86 -5.08
CA GLU A 94 5.70 -7.50 -6.48
C GLU A 94 6.95 -6.64 -6.74
N GLN A 95 7.75 -7.09 -7.72
CA GLN A 95 8.82 -6.30 -8.28
C GLN A 95 8.26 -5.46 -9.43
N VAL A 96 8.19 -4.15 -9.24
CA VAL A 96 7.70 -3.21 -10.25
C VAL A 96 8.81 -2.98 -11.27
N SER A 97 8.63 -3.59 -12.44
CA SER A 97 9.45 -3.24 -13.60
C SER A 97 9.18 -1.78 -13.99
N PRO A 98 10.19 -0.98 -14.37
CA PRO A 98 10.03 0.42 -14.76
C PRO A 98 9.16 0.65 -16.02
N TYR A 99 8.61 -0.41 -16.63
CA TYR A 99 7.73 -0.34 -17.78
C TYR A 99 6.53 -1.26 -17.58
N GLU A 100 5.35 -0.65 -17.45
CA GLU A 100 4.03 -1.10 -17.94
C GLU A 100 2.86 -0.54 -17.11
N LEU A 101 2.80 0.80 -16.95
CA LEU A 101 1.50 1.47 -16.80
C LEU A 101 0.87 1.60 -18.19
N ARG A 102 0.47 0.49 -18.80
CA ARG A 102 -0.46 0.50 -19.94
C ARG A 102 -1.85 0.17 -19.42
N TYR A 103 -2.66 1.21 -19.25
CA TYR A 103 -4.11 1.09 -19.33
C TYR A 103 -4.44 0.41 -20.67
N SER A 104 -5.12 -0.74 -20.64
CA SER A 104 -5.89 -1.29 -21.76
C SER A 104 -7.31 -1.51 -21.31
#